data_AF-A0A031I869-F1
#
_entry.id   AF-A0A031I869-F1
#
_cell.length_a   1.000
_cell.length_b   1.000
_cell.length_c   1.000
_cell.angle_alpha   90.00
_cell.angle_beta   90.00
_cell.angle_gamma   90.00
#
_symmetry.space_group_name_H-M   'P 1'
#
loop_
_entity.id
_entity.type
_entity.pdbx_description
1 polymer ?
#
loop_
_entity_poly.entity_id
_entity_poly.type
_entity_poly.pdbx_seq_one_letter_code
_entity_poly.pdbx_strand_id
1 'polypeptide(L)' 'MAILRRDLFTCQWRGCGRVEADTSLLVADHREPHRGDEALFWDERNLWCLCKPCHDSRKQREERSGG' A
#
# COMPACT_ATOMS: atom_id res chain seq x y z
N MET A 1 3.10 11.28 -3.15
CA MET A 1 2.91 11.07 -4.61
C MET A 1 4.09 10.42 -5.34
N ALA A 2 5.28 10.24 -4.73
CA ALA A 2 6.37 9.49 -5.36
C ALA A 2 6.04 8.00 -5.54
N ILE A 3 5.54 7.35 -4.48
CA ILE A 3 5.20 5.91 -4.47
C ILE A 3 4.13 5.55 -5.51
N LEU A 4 3.04 6.32 -5.59
CA LEU A 4 1.95 6.07 -6.54
C LEU A 4 2.45 6.17 -8.00
N ARG A 5 3.35 7.12 -8.30
CA ARG A 5 3.94 7.28 -9.63
C ARG A 5 4.94 6.17 -9.95
N ARG A 6 5.79 5.78 -8.99
CA ARG A 6 6.70 4.63 -9.11
C ARG A 6 5.94 3.38 -9.52
N ASP A 7 4.80 3.16 -8.87
CA ASP A 7 3.95 1.99 -9.10
C ASP A 7 2.96 2.21 -10.26
N LEU A 8 3.15 3.24 -11.09
CA LEU A 8 2.32 3.57 -12.25
C LEU A 8 0.81 3.58 -11.93
N PHE A 9 0.45 4.10 -10.75
CA PHE A 9 -0.92 4.14 -10.23
C PHE A 9 -1.61 2.77 -10.20
N THR A 10 -0.82 1.71 -10.05
CA THR A 10 -1.27 0.33 -10.09
C THR A 10 -1.23 -0.26 -8.69
N CYS A 11 -2.33 -0.88 -8.26
CA CYS A 11 -2.40 -1.60 -7.00
C CYS A 11 -1.45 -2.80 -7.00
N GLN A 12 -0.51 -2.79 -6.05
CA GLN A 12 0.55 -3.80 -5.91
C GLN A 12 0.12 -5.02 -5.08
N TRP A 13 -1.12 -5.07 -4.62
CA TRP A 13 -1.63 -6.24 -3.90
C TRP A 13 -1.64 -7.48 -4.80
N ARG A 14 -1.20 -8.62 -4.26
CA ARG A 14 -1.18 -9.91 -4.98
C ARG A 14 -2.54 -10.23 -5.59
N GLY A 15 -2.59 -10.38 -6.91
CA GLY A 15 -3.81 -10.68 -7.66
C GLY A 15 -4.83 -9.53 -7.76
N CYS A 16 -4.43 -8.27 -7.54
CA CYS A 16 -5.27 -7.11 -7.85
C CYS A 16 -4.88 -6.45 -9.19
N GLY A 17 -3.71 -5.78 -9.26
CA GLY A 17 -3.24 -5.14 -10.49
C GLY A 17 -4.11 -4.00 -11.04
N ARG A 18 -5.08 -3.50 -10.26
CA ARG A 18 -5.97 -2.40 -10.69
C ARG A 18 -5.15 -1.14 -10.94
N VAL A 19 -5.21 -0.62 -12.16
CA VAL A 19 -4.76 0.73 -12.52
C VAL A 19 -5.89 1.71 -12.21
N GLU A 20 -5.58 2.84 -11.57
CA GLU A 20 -6.58 3.86 -11.22
C GLU A 20 -6.04 5.27 -11.46
N ALA A 21 -6.77 6.08 -12.22
CA ALA A 21 -6.39 7.45 -12.55
C ALA A 21 -6.79 8.43 -11.44
N ASP A 22 -7.88 8.17 -10.73
CA ASP A 22 -8.29 8.96 -9.57
C ASP A 22 -7.43 8.58 -8.37
N THR A 23 -6.39 9.37 -8.11
CA THR A 23 -5.47 9.15 -6.99
C THR A 23 -6.15 9.19 -5.62
N SER A 24 -7.37 9.76 -5.51
CA SER A 24 -8.14 9.71 -4.27
C SER A 24 -8.58 8.29 -3.91
N LEU A 25 -8.56 7.36 -4.86
CA LEU A 25 -8.89 5.94 -4.68
C LEU A 25 -7.65 5.05 -4.45
N LEU A 26 -6.48 5.67 -4.36
CA LEU A 26 -5.19 5.01 -4.09
C LEU A 26 -4.61 5.51 -2.77
N VAL A 27 -3.80 4.67 -2.15
CA VAL A 27 -3.04 5.00 -0.93
C VAL A 27 -1.62 4.46 -1.05
N ALA A 28 -0.66 5.17 -0.44
CA ALA A 28 0.64 4.61 -0.15
C ALA A 28 0.55 3.95 1.23
N ASP A 29 0.81 2.65 1.28
CA ASP A 29 0.66 1.82 2.47
C ASP A 29 2.03 1.22 2.87
N HIS A 30 2.16 0.79 4.13
CA HIS A 30 3.36 0.12 4.62
C HIS A 30 3.20 -1.41 4.51
N ARG A 31 4.13 -2.06 3.79
CA ARG A 31 4.18 -3.53 3.67
C ARG A 31 4.34 -4.15 5.05
N GLU A 32 5.36 -3.72 5.79
CA GLU A 32 5.60 -4.01 7.19
C GLU A 32 5.07 -2.86 8.05
N PRO A 33 4.14 -3.11 9.00
CA PRO A 33 3.66 -2.10 9.91
C PRO A 33 4.81 -1.48 10.70
N HIS A 34 5.00 -0.17 10.58
CA HIS A 34 6.15 0.50 11.16
C HIS A 34 6.16 0.50 12.71
N ARG A 35 5.01 0.37 13.38
CA ARG A 35 4.89 0.28 14.86
C ARG A 35 5.67 1.35 15.66
N GLY A 36 5.81 2.55 15.08
CA GLY A 36 6.55 3.66 15.66
C GLY A 36 8.02 3.76 15.24
N ASP A 37 8.54 2.80 14.47
CA ASP A 37 9.84 2.90 13.83
C ASP A 37 9.79 3.89 12.66
N GLU A 38 10.50 5.00 12.80
CA GLU A 38 10.55 6.06 11.80
C GLU A 38 11.31 5.64 10.54
N ALA A 39 12.32 4.77 10.64
CA ALA A 39 13.04 4.27 9.49
C ALA A 39 12.12 3.43 8.60
N LEU A 40 11.29 2.57 9.20
CA LEU A 40 10.26 1.81 8.47
C LEU A 40 9.16 2.72 7.91
N PHE A 41 8.85 3.82 8.59
CA PHE A 41 7.83 4.76 8.14
C PHE A 41 8.21 5.45 6.83
N TRP A 42 9.49 5.83 6.69
CA TRP A 42 10.00 6.56 5.52
C TRP A 42 10.69 5.68 4.47
N ASP A 43 10.95 4.39 4.73
CA ASP A 43 11.57 3.50 3.74
C ASP A 43 10.65 3.32 2.52
N GLU A 44 11.05 3.89 1.38
CA GLU A 44 10.30 3.75 0.13
C GLU A 44 10.13 2.29 -0.30
N ARG A 45 11.03 1.39 0.10
CA ARG A 45 10.91 -0.05 -0.17
C ARG A 45 9.84 -0.70 0.69
N ASN A 46 9.58 -0.15 1.87
CA ASN A 46 8.46 -0.55 2.72
C ASN A 46 7.13 0.03 2.23
N LEU A 47 7.15 1.10 1.44
CA LEU A 47 5.95 1.72 0.88
C LEU A 47 5.51 1.11 -0.46
N TRP A 48 4.20 0.96 -0.65
CA TRP A 48 3.59 0.50 -1.92
C TRP A 48 2.23 1.15 -2.21
N CYS A 49 1.86 1.20 -3.49
CA CYS A 49 0.56 1.68 -3.93
C CYS A 49 -0.52 0.60 -3.81
N LEU A 50 -1.58 0.86 -3.04
CA LEU A 50 -2.77 0.02 -2.94
C LEU A 50 -4.02 0.80 -3.33
N CYS A 51 -5.00 0.12 -3.95
CA CYS A 51 -6.34 0.69 -4.08
C CYS A 51 -7.09 0.60 -2.74
N LYS A 52 -7.98 1.56 -2.46
CA LYS A 52 -8.77 1.60 -1.23
C LYS A 52 -9.43 0.25 -0.88
N PRO A 53 -10.09 -0.47 -1.81
CA PRO A 53 -10.64 -1.79 -1.48
C PRO A 53 -9.61 -2.81 -0.97
N CYS A 54 -8.41 -2.85 -1.55
CA CYS A 54 -7.37 -3.78 -1.11
C CYS A 54 -6.75 -3.35 0.23
N HIS A 55 -6.53 -2.05 0.40
CA HIS A 55 -6.02 -1.49 1.65
C HIS A 55 -7.01 -1.73 2.81
N ASP A 56 -8.27 -1.34 2.65
CA ASP A 56 -9.25 -1.37 3.74
C ASP A 56 -9.73 -2.80 4.09
N SER A 57 -9.58 -3.77 3.18
CA SER A 57 -10.03 -5.16 3.40
C SER A 57 -8.91 -6.19 3.45
N ARG A 58 -8.17 -6.38 2.34
CA ARG A 58 -7.22 -7.50 2.20
C ARG A 58 -5.97 -7.29 3.07
N LYS A 59 -5.39 -6.08 3.04
CA LYS A 59 -4.25 -5.70 3.89
C LYS A 59 -4.63 -5.77 5.36
N GLN A 60 -5.70 -5.08 5.74
CA GLN A 60 -6.20 -5.09 7.12
C GLN A 60 -6.49 -6.50 7.65
N ARG A 61 -7.00 -7.41 6.81
CA ARG A 61 -7.18 -8.81 7.19
C ARG A 61 -5.87 -9.53 7.43
N GLU A 62 -4.89 -9.36 6.54
CA GLU A 62 -3.56 -9.98 6.64
C GLU A 62 -2.83 -9.51 7.92
N GLU A 63 -2.89 -8.22 8.22
CA GLU A 63 -2.30 -7.63 9.44
C GLU A 63 -2.92 -8.20 10.71
N ARG A 64 -4.25 -8.38 10.73
CA ARG A 64 -4.97 -8.94 11.87
C ARG A 64 -4.70 -10.43 12.06
N SER A 65 -4.41 -11.16 11.00
CA SER A 65 -4.00 -12.57 11.09
C SER A 65 -2.56 -12.76 11.57
N GLY A 66 -1.80 -11.68 11.76
CA GLY A 66 -0.44 -11.74 12.30
C GLY A 66 0.67 -11.96 11.27
N GLY A 67 0.33 -12.10 9.98
CA GLY A 67 1.28 -12.44 8.92
C GLY A 67 1.66 -13.91 8.93
#